data_AF-A0A0A8UWH7-F1
#
_entry.id   AF-A0A0A8UWH7-F1
#
_cell.length_a   1.000
_cell.length_b   1.000
_cell.length_c   1.000
_cell.angle_alpha   90.00
_cell.angle_beta   90.00
_cell.angle_gamma   90.00
#
_symmetry.space_group_name_H-M   'P 1'
#
loop_
_entity.id
_entity.type
_entity.pdbx_description
1 polymer ?
#
loop_
_entity_poly.entity_id
_entity_poly.type
_entity_poly.pdbx_seq_one_letter_code
_entity_poly.pdbx_strand_id
1 'polypeptide(L)'
;MPVNFLDIILAFFEGFALIISPCILPILPIVLAGSLSGSRKRPFGIITGFVISFSLVAFFSRQLVQYSGIDLDLIRHISYGILLLLGIIMMSSFLSEKFTNLLQRMVGVTGLINNNPQGGFVSGIFIGSLIAIIWTPCAGPILAAVIVQTVLQKTTIVSFFILVSFALGAAIPMLIISLYGIKIIETFRFFKTKATFFRKILGLIIIAAVAYMIYQETTQSTSTAQTTIKTATMLQNGLWLPYKAPPIEGIEAWINSPPLKLSDLQGKVVLIDFWTYSCINCIRTIPYLKAWYNKYQNQGLVIIGIHSPEFDFEKNLANVQNAVKRYGIHYPVALDNQFATWRNYNNHYWPAHYLINKNGKVVYQYFGEGDYDVTENNIRYLLNLDSFDMPTLLKEERYVFGQTPETYLGYARADKSLSPDIVRDASNHYHFPQDLLRNAWALDGFWQVTADKITSTQANAALKIHYNARKVFIVMGNATPAPIKVKVFLNNKPIFSQQGKDVTDSTITVTRHSIYEVISLEQFAQGILEIRAETPGLQVYTFTFGS
;
A
#
# COMPACT_ATOMS: atom_id res chain seq x y z
N MET A 1 0.91 -18.25 1.17
CA MET A 1 1.28 -19.13 2.29
C MET A 1 0.12 -20.06 2.56
N PRO A 2 0.31 -21.37 2.82
CA PRO A 2 -0.75 -22.17 3.41
C PRO A 2 -1.07 -21.60 4.80
N VAL A 3 -2.33 -21.65 5.18
CA VAL A 3 -2.84 -21.06 6.42
C VAL A 3 -2.07 -21.62 7.61
N ASN A 4 -1.34 -20.78 8.33
CA ASN A 4 -0.78 -21.21 9.60
C ASN A 4 -1.90 -21.15 10.64
N PHE A 5 -2.22 -22.30 11.23
CA PHE A 5 -3.14 -22.40 12.38
C PHE A 5 -2.79 -21.39 13.50
N LEU A 6 -1.53 -21.00 13.57
CA LEU A 6 -1.00 -19.96 14.45
C LEU A 6 -1.67 -18.58 14.24
N ASP A 7 -1.95 -18.17 13.00
CA ASP A 7 -2.56 -16.86 12.72
C ASP A 7 -3.99 -16.78 13.27
N ILE A 8 -4.73 -17.89 13.19
CA ILE A 8 -6.08 -18.02 13.74
C ILE A 8 -6.05 -17.93 15.28
N ILE A 9 -5.04 -18.54 15.92
CA ILE A 9 -4.85 -18.48 17.37
C ILE A 9 -4.46 -17.07 17.80
N LEU A 10 -3.55 -16.41 17.09
CA LEU A 10 -3.14 -15.04 17.41
C LEU A 10 -4.33 -14.08 17.32
N ALA A 11 -5.13 -14.17 16.25
CA ALA A 11 -6.35 -13.39 16.10
C ALA A 11 -7.34 -13.59 17.25
N PHE A 12 -7.46 -14.83 17.77
CA PHE A 12 -8.28 -15.12 18.95
C PHE A 12 -7.78 -14.37 20.19
N PHE A 13 -6.48 -14.39 20.46
CA PHE A 13 -5.90 -13.68 21.60
C PHE A 13 -5.95 -12.16 21.45
N GLU A 14 -5.81 -11.63 20.23
CA GLU A 14 -6.00 -10.21 19.94
C GLU A 14 -7.46 -9.77 20.21
N GLY A 15 -8.43 -10.59 19.79
CA GLY A 15 -9.84 -10.38 20.12
C GLY A 15 -10.10 -10.40 21.63
N PHE A 16 -9.45 -11.32 22.36
CA PHE A 16 -9.53 -11.38 23.82
C PHE A 16 -8.95 -10.13 24.47
N ALA A 17 -7.77 -9.67 24.03
CA ALA A 17 -7.11 -8.46 24.52
C ALA A 17 -7.94 -7.20 24.30
N LEU A 18 -8.84 -7.22 23.30
CA LEU A 18 -9.72 -6.10 22.99
C LEU A 18 -10.66 -5.74 24.15
N ILE A 19 -10.93 -6.65 25.11
CA ILE A 19 -11.74 -6.30 26.28
C ILE A 19 -11.12 -5.18 27.14
N ILE A 20 -9.80 -5.05 27.10
CA ILE A 20 -9.05 -4.02 27.82
C ILE A 20 -9.15 -2.67 27.09
N SER A 21 -9.69 -2.65 25.86
CA SER A 21 -9.81 -1.44 25.07
C SER A 21 -10.66 -0.40 25.80
N PRO A 22 -10.18 0.86 25.87
CA PRO A 22 -10.86 1.94 26.58
C PRO A 22 -12.26 2.26 26.04
N CYS A 23 -12.63 1.73 24.87
CA CYS A 23 -13.94 1.93 24.27
C CYS A 23 -15.02 0.94 24.77
N ILE A 24 -14.67 -0.18 25.43
CA ILE A 24 -15.64 -1.19 25.91
C ILE A 24 -16.11 -0.92 27.33
N LEU A 25 -15.18 -0.54 28.20
CA LEU A 25 -15.45 -0.22 29.61
C LEU A 25 -16.61 0.76 29.85
N PRO A 26 -16.87 1.79 29.01
CA PRO A 26 -18.00 2.70 29.20
C PRO A 26 -19.36 2.06 28.88
N ILE A 27 -19.38 1.05 28.01
CA ILE A 27 -20.60 0.38 27.53
C ILE A 27 -20.93 -0.84 28.41
N LEU A 28 -19.95 -1.34 29.15
CA LEU A 28 -20.09 -2.45 30.09
C LEU A 28 -21.31 -2.32 31.04
N PRO A 29 -21.61 -1.15 31.63
CA PRO A 29 -22.80 -0.99 32.46
C PRO A 29 -24.12 -1.16 31.69
N ILE A 30 -24.16 -0.76 30.42
CA ILE A 30 -25.35 -0.91 29.56
C ILE A 30 -25.53 -2.38 29.17
N VAL A 31 -24.45 -3.08 28.85
CA VAL A 31 -24.46 -4.53 28.56
C VAL A 31 -24.93 -5.31 29.78
N LEU A 32 -24.46 -4.93 30.96
CA LEU A 32 -24.88 -5.52 32.23
C LEU A 32 -26.36 -5.19 32.51
N ALA A 33 -26.79 -3.93 32.39
CA ALA A 33 -28.20 -3.54 32.53
C ALA A 33 -29.14 -4.26 31.53
N GLY A 34 -28.69 -4.47 30.29
CA GLY A 34 -29.41 -5.20 29.26
C GLY A 34 -29.45 -6.72 29.50
N SER A 35 -28.42 -7.28 30.14
CA SER A 35 -28.36 -8.71 30.51
C SER A 35 -29.24 -9.03 31.72
N LEU A 36 -29.51 -8.04 32.57
CA LEU A 36 -30.32 -8.18 33.81
C LEU A 36 -31.82 -8.22 33.57
N SER A 37 -32.31 -7.65 32.47
CA SER A 37 -33.75 -7.42 32.22
C SER A 37 -34.40 -8.48 31.32
N GLY A 38 -33.88 -9.72 31.25
CA GLY A 38 -34.41 -10.73 30.33
C GLY A 38 -34.12 -12.19 30.68
N SER A 39 -34.60 -13.08 29.81
CA SER A 39 -34.49 -14.54 29.94
C SER A 39 -33.04 -15.05 29.96
N ARG A 40 -32.80 -16.24 30.54
CA ARG A 40 -31.48 -16.92 30.60
C ARG A 40 -30.81 -17.12 29.22
N LYS A 41 -31.57 -17.01 28.12
CA LYS A 41 -31.08 -17.13 26.74
C LYS A 41 -30.61 -15.80 26.13
N ARG A 42 -30.85 -14.66 26.78
CA ARG A 42 -30.52 -13.32 26.24
C ARG A 42 -29.02 -13.07 26.07
N PRO A 43 -28.12 -13.44 27.01
CA PRO A 43 -26.67 -13.32 26.83
C PRO A 43 -26.15 -14.01 25.58
N PHE A 44 -26.61 -15.23 25.32
CA PHE A 44 -26.27 -15.99 24.11
C PHE A 44 -26.73 -15.28 22.83
N GLY A 45 -27.88 -14.60 22.88
CA GLY A 45 -28.35 -13.75 21.78
C GLY A 45 -27.41 -12.58 21.50
N ILE A 46 -26.95 -11.88 22.56
CA ILE A 46 -26.01 -10.76 22.43
C ILE A 46 -24.72 -11.18 21.74
N ILE A 47 -24.14 -12.31 22.14
CA ILE A 47 -22.91 -12.82 21.54
C ILE A 47 -23.13 -13.24 20.09
N THR A 48 -24.23 -13.94 19.81
CA THR A 48 -24.53 -14.41 18.46
C THR A 48 -24.70 -13.22 17.51
N GLY A 49 -25.45 -12.20 17.92
CA GLY A 49 -25.62 -10.97 17.13
C GLY A 49 -24.32 -10.22 16.93
N PHE A 50 -23.49 -10.13 17.98
CA PHE A 50 -22.19 -9.48 17.91
C PHE A 50 -21.22 -10.17 16.94
N VAL A 51 -21.03 -11.49 17.06
CA VAL A 51 -20.10 -12.25 16.21
C VAL A 51 -20.51 -12.17 14.75
N ILE A 52 -21.81 -12.34 14.46
CA ILE A 52 -22.34 -12.28 13.10
C ILE A 52 -22.18 -10.87 12.51
N SER A 53 -22.65 -9.84 13.22
CA SER A 53 -22.59 -8.47 12.70
C SER A 53 -21.17 -7.94 12.58
N PHE A 54 -20.30 -8.24 13.53
CA PHE A 54 -18.89 -7.83 13.46
C PHE A 54 -18.18 -8.47 12.26
N SER A 55 -18.36 -9.78 12.07
CA SER A 55 -17.75 -10.50 10.94
C SER A 55 -18.25 -9.98 9.60
N LEU A 56 -19.57 -9.72 9.49
CA LEU A 56 -20.18 -9.16 8.27
C LEU A 56 -19.67 -7.74 7.99
N VAL A 57 -19.70 -6.84 8.99
CA VAL A 57 -19.24 -5.46 8.81
C VAL A 57 -17.75 -5.45 8.43
N ALA A 58 -16.90 -6.19 9.14
CA ALA A 58 -15.47 -6.26 8.82
C ALA A 58 -15.21 -6.81 7.39
N PHE A 59 -15.95 -7.84 6.98
CA PHE A 59 -15.86 -8.41 5.64
C PHE A 59 -16.31 -7.42 4.55
N PHE A 60 -17.47 -6.77 4.74
CA PHE A 60 -17.98 -5.77 3.81
C PHE A 60 -17.11 -4.52 3.76
N SER A 61 -16.58 -4.05 4.88
CA SER A 61 -15.65 -2.92 4.94
C SER A 61 -14.39 -3.19 4.12
N ARG A 62 -13.84 -4.42 4.18
CA ARG A 62 -12.72 -4.82 3.31
C ARG A 62 -13.10 -4.72 1.84
N GLN A 63 -14.25 -5.26 1.46
CA GLN A 63 -14.72 -5.25 0.08
C GLN A 63 -14.94 -3.81 -0.42
N LEU A 64 -15.55 -2.96 0.42
CA LEU A 64 -15.78 -1.56 0.11
C LEU A 64 -14.45 -0.82 -0.15
N VAL A 65 -13.45 -0.98 0.72
CA VAL A 65 -12.13 -0.35 0.55
C VAL A 65 -11.45 -0.80 -0.75
N GLN A 66 -11.54 -2.10 -1.10
CA GLN A 66 -10.95 -2.61 -2.34
C GLN A 66 -11.63 -2.10 -3.61
N TYR A 67 -12.94 -1.87 -3.58
CA TYR A 67 -13.70 -1.45 -4.78
C TYR A 67 -13.83 0.07 -4.92
N SER A 68 -13.84 0.81 -3.82
CA SER A 68 -14.16 2.24 -3.85
C SER A 68 -12.95 3.14 -4.08
N GLY A 69 -11.72 2.61 -4.01
CA GLY A 69 -10.48 3.42 -4.18
C GLY A 69 -10.38 4.59 -3.19
N ILE A 70 -11.10 4.51 -2.06
CA ILE A 70 -11.18 5.58 -1.06
C ILE A 70 -9.85 5.65 -0.32
N ASP A 71 -9.32 6.86 -0.20
CA ASP A 71 -8.10 7.14 0.54
C ASP A 71 -8.22 6.64 1.99
N LEU A 72 -7.29 5.76 2.38
CA LEU A 72 -7.18 5.22 3.74
C LEU A 72 -6.98 6.35 4.77
N ASP A 73 -6.39 7.47 4.36
CA ASP A 73 -6.19 8.64 5.21
C ASP A 73 -7.52 9.33 5.51
N LEU A 74 -8.46 9.40 4.55
CA LEU A 74 -9.78 9.97 4.80
C LEU A 74 -10.55 9.16 5.83
N ILE A 75 -10.50 7.82 5.72
CA ILE A 75 -11.13 6.91 6.70
C ILE A 75 -10.50 7.09 8.09
N ARG A 76 -9.17 7.27 8.15
CA ARG A 76 -8.44 7.53 9.40
C ARG A 76 -8.88 8.84 10.06
N HIS A 77 -8.96 9.94 9.31
CA HIS A 77 -9.38 11.25 9.82
C HIS A 77 -10.83 11.25 10.30
N ILE A 78 -11.74 10.60 9.57
CA ILE A 78 -13.14 10.42 9.99
C ILE A 78 -13.19 9.65 11.32
N SER A 79 -12.36 8.59 11.45
CA SER A 79 -12.29 7.78 12.67
C SER A 79 -11.78 8.59 13.87
N TYR A 80 -10.76 9.43 13.69
CA TYR A 80 -10.30 10.35 14.75
C TYR A 80 -11.41 11.33 15.17
N GLY A 81 -12.16 11.88 14.22
CA GLY A 81 -13.29 12.76 14.50
C GLY A 81 -14.37 12.10 15.35
N ILE A 82 -14.75 10.86 15.01
CA ILE A 82 -15.74 10.08 15.75
C ILE A 82 -15.24 9.75 17.17
N LEU A 83 -13.99 9.31 17.31
CA LEU A 83 -13.40 8.96 18.61
C LEU A 83 -13.26 10.17 19.54
N LEU A 84 -12.88 11.33 18.99
CA LEU A 84 -12.78 12.57 19.74
C LEU A 84 -14.15 13.05 20.22
N LEU A 85 -15.17 12.96 19.37
CA LEU A 85 -16.56 13.25 19.74
C LEU A 85 -17.06 12.33 20.85
N LEU A 86 -16.77 11.02 20.77
CA LEU A 86 -17.11 10.06 21.83
C LEU A 86 -16.41 10.40 23.16
N GLY A 87 -15.12 10.73 23.11
CA GLY A 87 -14.35 11.16 24.27
C GLY A 87 -14.95 12.39 24.96
N ILE A 88 -15.38 13.39 24.20
CA ILE A 88 -16.03 14.61 24.71
C ILE A 88 -17.38 14.27 25.36
N ILE A 89 -18.21 13.42 24.72
CA ILE A 89 -19.48 12.95 25.29
C ILE A 89 -19.26 12.22 26.61
N MET A 90 -18.15 11.48 26.74
CA MET A 90 -17.82 10.78 27.98
C MET A 90 -17.36 11.71 29.10
N MET A 91 -16.68 12.81 28.77
CA MET A 91 -16.18 13.78 29.74
C MET A 91 -17.31 14.64 30.37
N SER A 92 -18.37 14.91 29.61
CA SER A 92 -19.54 15.67 30.08
C SER A 92 -20.66 14.75 30.60
N SER A 93 -21.04 14.90 31.87
CA SER A 93 -22.15 14.16 32.48
C SER A 93 -23.51 14.47 31.84
N PHE A 94 -23.71 15.70 31.37
CA PHE A 94 -24.95 16.11 30.71
C PHE A 94 -25.08 15.51 29.31
N LEU A 95 -24.00 15.54 28.52
CA LEU A 95 -23.98 15.00 27.15
C LEU A 95 -24.11 13.47 27.18
N SER A 96 -23.47 12.85 28.16
CA SER A 96 -23.58 11.45 28.52
C SER A 96 -25.03 10.99 28.71
N GLU A 97 -25.79 11.70 29.55
CA GLU A 97 -27.19 11.35 29.85
C GLU A 97 -28.07 11.50 28.61
N LYS A 98 -27.91 12.60 27.86
CA LYS A 98 -28.61 12.79 26.59
C LYS A 98 -28.31 11.70 25.57
N PHE A 99 -27.04 11.34 25.42
CA PHE A 99 -26.61 10.25 24.52
C PHE A 99 -27.18 8.90 24.95
N THR A 100 -27.20 8.62 26.25
CA THR A 100 -27.75 7.37 26.81
C THR A 100 -29.27 7.32 26.58
N ASN A 101 -29.98 8.43 26.77
CA ASN A 101 -31.41 8.55 26.49
C ASN A 101 -31.73 8.39 24.99
N LEU A 102 -30.86 8.90 24.10
CA LEU A 102 -30.99 8.70 22.65
C LEU A 102 -30.78 7.23 22.26
N LEU A 103 -29.74 6.59 22.79
CA LEU A 103 -29.48 5.17 22.58
C LEU A 103 -30.64 4.30 23.11
N GLN A 104 -31.13 4.61 24.31
CA GLN A 104 -32.29 3.93 24.89
C GLN A 104 -33.56 4.14 24.07
N ARG A 105 -33.76 5.30 23.42
CA ARG A 105 -34.86 5.50 22.48
C ARG A 105 -34.72 4.63 21.24
N MET A 106 -33.53 4.55 20.63
CA MET A 106 -33.30 3.65 19.47
C MET A 106 -33.49 2.18 19.84
N VAL A 107 -33.06 1.77 21.03
CA VAL A 107 -33.30 0.42 21.54
C VAL A 107 -34.77 0.21 21.90
N GLY A 108 -35.47 1.22 22.44
CA GLY A 108 -36.88 1.17 22.80
C GLY A 108 -37.84 0.99 21.62
N VAL A 109 -37.45 1.42 20.41
CA VAL A 109 -38.19 1.14 19.17
C VAL A 109 -38.29 -0.38 18.90
N THR A 110 -37.38 -1.20 19.43
CA THR A 110 -37.48 -2.67 19.31
C THR A 110 -38.59 -3.30 20.17
N GLY A 111 -39.09 -2.58 21.19
CA GLY A 111 -40.27 -2.99 21.96
C GLY A 111 -41.57 -2.94 21.16
N LEU A 112 -41.59 -2.22 20.03
CA LEU A 112 -42.72 -2.18 19.10
C LEU A 112 -42.75 -3.36 18.12
N ILE A 113 -41.65 -4.11 17.98
CA ILE A 113 -41.50 -5.20 17.02
C ILE A 113 -41.70 -6.58 17.69
N ASN A 114 -41.71 -6.66 19.02
CA ASN A 114 -41.74 -7.95 19.73
C ASN A 114 -42.74 -7.96 20.90
N ASN A 115 -43.80 -8.78 20.79
CA ASN A 115 -44.90 -8.94 21.75
C ASN A 115 -44.52 -9.60 23.09
N ASN A 116 -43.22 -9.67 23.44
CA ASN A 116 -42.77 -10.34 24.66
C ASN A 116 -42.02 -9.37 25.59
N PRO A 117 -42.63 -8.89 26.68
CA PRO A 117 -42.07 -7.85 27.55
C PRO A 117 -40.87 -8.32 28.38
N GLN A 118 -40.54 -9.62 28.39
CA GLN A 118 -39.32 -10.15 28.98
C GLN A 118 -38.31 -10.49 27.88
N GLY A 119 -37.29 -9.66 27.72
CA GLY A 119 -36.30 -9.75 26.65
C GLY A 119 -35.77 -11.17 26.39
N GLY A 120 -36.04 -11.69 25.19
CA GLY A 120 -35.62 -13.01 24.72
C GLY A 120 -34.29 -13.02 23.96
N PHE A 121 -33.91 -14.20 23.45
CA PHE A 121 -32.73 -14.39 22.59
C PHE A 121 -32.65 -13.39 21.42
N VAL A 122 -33.78 -13.14 20.73
CA VAL A 122 -33.86 -12.20 19.60
C VAL A 122 -33.53 -10.78 20.02
N SER A 123 -34.04 -10.32 21.18
CA SER A 123 -33.67 -8.99 21.72
C SER A 123 -32.18 -8.88 22.04
N GLY A 124 -31.55 -10.01 22.41
CA GLY A 124 -30.11 -10.11 22.58
C GLY A 124 -29.37 -9.89 21.26
N ILE A 125 -29.80 -10.53 20.17
CA ILE A 125 -29.16 -10.40 18.84
C ILE A 125 -29.07 -8.95 18.42
N PHE A 126 -30.18 -8.20 18.47
CA PHE A 126 -30.17 -6.79 18.08
C PHE A 126 -29.22 -5.93 18.92
N ILE A 127 -29.19 -6.15 20.24
CA ILE A 127 -28.26 -5.45 21.12
C ILE A 127 -26.82 -5.81 20.76
N GLY A 128 -26.53 -7.08 20.50
CA GLY A 128 -25.21 -7.54 20.04
C GLY A 128 -24.78 -6.90 18.73
N SER A 129 -25.68 -6.81 17.75
CA SER A 129 -25.44 -6.20 16.45
C SER A 129 -25.13 -4.70 16.54
N LEU A 130 -25.90 -3.97 17.35
CA LEU A 130 -25.66 -2.53 17.59
C LEU A 130 -24.31 -2.30 18.25
N ILE A 131 -23.95 -3.14 19.23
CA ILE A 131 -22.65 -3.07 19.89
C ILE A 131 -21.53 -3.29 18.87
N ALA A 132 -21.63 -4.30 17.99
CA ALA A 132 -20.62 -4.56 16.97
C ALA A 132 -20.37 -3.35 16.04
N ILE A 133 -21.43 -2.66 15.61
CA ILE A 133 -21.33 -1.46 14.74
C ILE A 133 -20.63 -0.32 15.47
N ILE A 134 -21.03 -0.03 16.71
CA ILE A 134 -20.42 1.03 17.53
C ILE A 134 -18.96 0.70 17.87
N TRP A 135 -18.64 -0.59 17.95
CA TRP A 135 -17.32 -1.09 18.36
C TRP A 135 -16.30 -1.13 17.22
N THR A 136 -16.75 -1.23 15.97
CA THR A 136 -15.88 -1.35 14.78
C THR A 136 -14.88 -0.18 14.61
N PRO A 137 -15.26 1.10 14.76
CA PRO A 137 -14.32 2.22 14.60
C PRO A 137 -13.24 2.26 15.69
N CYS A 138 -13.57 1.79 16.89
CA CYS A 138 -12.72 1.80 18.07
C CYS A 138 -11.69 0.66 18.08
N ALA A 139 -11.96 -0.41 17.34
CA ALA A 139 -11.04 -1.52 17.15
C ALA A 139 -9.90 -1.16 16.17
N GLY A 140 -9.98 -0.03 15.47
CA GLY A 140 -9.12 0.36 14.34
C GLY A 140 -7.64 -0.02 14.46
N PRO A 141 -6.91 0.35 15.53
CA PRO A 141 -5.48 0.02 15.63
C PRO A 141 -5.19 -1.49 15.76
N ILE A 142 -6.03 -2.21 16.51
CA ILE A 142 -5.89 -3.66 16.71
C ILE A 142 -6.39 -4.42 15.49
N LEU A 143 -7.51 -3.97 14.93
CA LEU A 143 -8.10 -4.49 13.70
C LEU A 143 -7.19 -4.23 12.50
N ALA A 144 -6.40 -3.15 12.48
CA ALA A 144 -5.43 -2.87 11.43
C ALA A 144 -4.35 -3.96 11.34
N ALA A 145 -3.88 -4.49 12.47
CA ALA A 145 -2.93 -5.61 12.48
C ALA A 145 -3.53 -6.85 11.81
N VAL A 146 -4.78 -7.20 12.16
CA VAL A 146 -5.53 -8.31 11.54
C VAL A 146 -5.84 -8.03 10.06
N ILE A 147 -6.19 -6.79 9.70
CA ILE A 147 -6.47 -6.41 8.32
C ILE A 147 -5.20 -6.53 7.47
N VAL A 148 -4.05 -6.07 7.96
CA VAL A 148 -2.76 -6.26 7.28
C VAL A 148 -2.48 -7.74 7.08
N GLN A 149 -2.66 -8.57 8.12
CA GLN A 149 -2.50 -10.02 8.01
C GLN A 149 -3.47 -10.65 7.00
N THR A 150 -4.72 -10.19 6.93
CA THR A 150 -5.76 -10.74 6.03
C THR A 150 -5.67 -10.23 4.59
N VAL A 151 -5.14 -9.03 4.36
CA VAL A 151 -4.85 -8.49 3.02
C VAL A 151 -3.71 -9.27 2.35
N LEU A 152 -2.74 -9.76 3.12
CA LEU A 152 -1.63 -10.59 2.62
C LEU A 152 -2.07 -12.02 2.21
N GLN A 153 -3.28 -12.44 2.56
CA GLN A 153 -3.79 -13.79 2.27
C GLN A 153 -4.52 -13.84 0.93
N LYS A 154 -4.10 -14.78 0.07
CA LYS A 154 -4.61 -14.96 -1.32
C LYS A 154 -6.07 -15.47 -1.41
N THR A 155 -6.71 -15.90 -0.31
CA THR A 155 -8.02 -16.58 -0.35
C THR A 155 -9.04 -15.98 0.61
N THR A 156 -10.25 -15.70 0.09
CA THR A 156 -11.37 -15.07 0.82
C THR A 156 -11.86 -15.89 2.01
N ILE A 157 -11.80 -17.23 1.91
CA ILE A 157 -12.27 -18.16 2.95
C ILE A 157 -11.40 -18.08 4.21
N VAL A 158 -10.09 -17.90 4.06
CA VAL A 158 -9.15 -17.86 5.19
C VAL A 158 -9.32 -16.59 5.99
N SER A 159 -9.51 -15.46 5.31
CA SER A 159 -9.79 -14.18 5.97
C SER A 159 -11.10 -14.23 6.74
N PHE A 160 -12.11 -14.95 6.25
CA PHE A 160 -13.36 -15.18 6.98
C PHE A 160 -13.12 -15.94 8.29
N PHE A 161 -12.34 -17.02 8.27
CA PHE A 161 -12.04 -17.77 9.50
C PHE A 161 -11.23 -16.97 10.53
N ILE A 162 -10.28 -16.14 10.09
CA ILE A 162 -9.51 -15.25 10.97
C ILE A 162 -10.44 -14.22 11.65
N LEU A 163 -11.33 -13.58 10.88
CA LEU A 163 -12.30 -12.61 11.41
C LEU A 163 -13.28 -13.25 12.41
N VAL A 164 -13.74 -14.47 12.13
CA VAL A 164 -14.60 -15.23 13.05
C VAL A 164 -13.84 -15.60 14.33
N SER A 165 -12.58 -16.03 14.23
CA SER A 165 -11.74 -16.35 15.38
C SER A 165 -11.53 -15.14 16.29
N PHE A 166 -11.25 -13.98 15.69
CA PHE A 166 -11.14 -12.71 16.40
C PHE A 166 -12.44 -12.33 17.12
N ALA A 167 -13.58 -12.42 16.42
CA ALA A 167 -14.89 -12.11 16.99
C ALA A 167 -15.25 -13.05 18.16
N LEU A 168 -14.88 -14.34 18.06
CA LEU A 168 -15.05 -15.31 19.14
C LEU A 168 -14.15 -15.00 20.34
N GLY A 169 -12.89 -14.61 20.10
CA GLY A 169 -11.95 -14.20 21.14
C GLY A 169 -12.48 -13.05 22.00
N ALA A 170 -13.14 -12.07 21.37
CA ALA A 170 -13.78 -10.96 22.08
C ALA A 170 -15.12 -11.31 22.73
N ALA A 171 -15.88 -12.24 22.13
CA ALA A 171 -17.19 -12.65 22.63
C ALA A 171 -17.13 -13.44 23.94
N ILE A 172 -16.09 -14.25 24.15
CA ILE A 172 -15.97 -15.13 25.33
C ILE A 172 -15.88 -14.33 26.64
N PRO A 173 -15.00 -13.32 26.79
CA PRO A 173 -14.97 -12.47 27.98
C PRO A 173 -16.31 -11.75 28.22
N MET A 174 -16.97 -11.31 27.14
CA MET A 174 -18.28 -10.65 27.23
C MET A 174 -19.37 -11.60 27.74
N LEU A 175 -19.33 -12.88 27.34
CA LEU A 175 -20.21 -13.93 27.87
C LEU A 175 -19.99 -14.14 29.37
N ILE A 176 -18.72 -14.25 29.78
CA ILE A 176 -18.35 -14.46 31.18
C ILE A 176 -18.86 -13.30 32.03
N ILE A 177 -18.66 -12.05 31.59
CA ILE A 177 -19.14 -10.87 32.31
C ILE A 177 -20.66 -10.78 32.30
N SER A 178 -21.33 -11.14 31.21
CA SER A 178 -22.80 -11.15 31.14
C SER A 178 -23.41 -12.17 32.11
N LEU A 179 -22.77 -13.33 32.31
CA LEU A 179 -23.23 -14.37 33.23
C LEU A 179 -22.90 -14.09 34.70
N TYR A 180 -21.70 -13.55 34.99
CA TYR A 180 -21.18 -13.39 36.36
C TYR A 180 -21.12 -11.93 36.84
N GLY A 181 -21.51 -10.97 36.02
CA GLY A 181 -21.34 -9.54 36.26
C GLY A 181 -22.01 -9.02 37.54
N ILE A 182 -23.14 -9.61 37.96
CA ILE A 182 -23.81 -9.25 39.22
C ILE A 182 -22.89 -9.52 40.42
N LYS A 183 -22.33 -10.74 40.48
CA LYS A 183 -21.46 -11.16 41.58
C LYS A 183 -20.21 -10.29 41.64
N ILE A 184 -19.68 -9.90 40.49
CA ILE A 184 -18.51 -9.01 40.38
C ILE A 184 -18.86 -7.58 40.85
N ILE A 185 -19.99 -7.01 40.40
CA ILE A 185 -20.42 -5.65 40.80
C ILE A 185 -20.74 -5.59 42.30
N GLU A 186 -21.39 -6.62 42.85
CA GLU A 186 -21.74 -6.66 44.27
C GLU A 186 -20.51 -6.86 45.17
N THR A 187 -19.51 -7.62 44.70
CA THR A 187 -18.24 -7.81 45.41
C THR A 187 -17.43 -6.52 45.49
N PHE A 188 -17.43 -5.71 44.42
CA PHE A 188 -16.66 -4.46 44.37
C PHE A 188 -17.56 -3.22 44.44
N ARG A 189 -18.03 -2.88 45.65
CA ARG A 189 -18.82 -1.64 45.93
C ARG A 189 -18.17 -0.35 45.41
N PHE A 190 -16.84 -0.33 45.26
CA PHE A 190 -16.06 0.79 44.74
C PHE A 190 -16.48 1.26 43.33
N PHE A 191 -16.88 0.34 42.44
CA PHE A 191 -17.29 0.70 41.07
C PHE A 191 -18.63 1.44 41.02
N LYS A 192 -19.55 1.19 41.99
CA LYS A 192 -20.84 1.89 42.06
C LYS A 192 -20.69 3.36 42.44
N THR A 193 -19.84 3.67 43.43
CA THR A 193 -19.76 5.02 44.01
C THR A 193 -18.93 5.99 43.17
N LYS A 194 -18.00 5.50 42.35
CA LYS A 194 -17.07 6.32 41.54
C LYS A 194 -17.22 6.12 40.03
N ALA A 195 -18.31 5.52 39.55
CA ALA A 195 -18.54 5.26 38.12
C ALA A 195 -18.37 6.50 37.23
N THR A 196 -18.85 7.66 37.68
CA THR A 196 -18.73 8.95 36.98
C THR A 196 -17.29 9.42 36.88
N PHE A 197 -16.46 9.17 37.91
CA PHE A 197 -15.04 9.49 37.92
C PHE A 197 -14.26 8.61 36.93
N PHE A 198 -14.51 7.29 36.94
CA PHE A 198 -13.90 6.35 36.00
C PHE A 198 -14.25 6.66 34.54
N ARG A 199 -15.52 7.00 34.27
CA ARG A 199 -15.96 7.41 32.94
C ARG A 199 -15.21 8.65 32.43
N LYS A 200 -15.03 9.67 33.27
CA LYS A 200 -14.30 10.89 32.90
C LYS A 200 -12.83 10.63 32.62
N ILE A 201 -12.17 9.82 33.46
CA ILE A 201 -10.77 9.40 33.23
C ILE A 201 -10.64 8.70 31.89
N LEU A 202 -11.56 7.80 31.56
CA LEU A 202 -11.52 7.05 30.33
C LEU A 202 -11.76 7.92 29.08
N GLY A 203 -12.68 8.88 29.17
CA GLY A 203 -12.87 9.90 28.12
C GLY A 203 -11.62 10.74 27.90
N LEU A 204 -10.93 11.13 28.97
CA LEU A 204 -9.66 11.85 28.91
C LEU A 204 -8.54 11.02 28.27
N ILE A 205 -8.46 9.72 28.60
CA ILE A 205 -7.50 8.79 27.96
C ILE A 205 -7.76 8.68 26.46
N ILE A 206 -9.02 8.58 26.01
CA ILE A 206 -9.36 8.51 24.59
C ILE A 206 -8.95 9.81 23.87
N ILE A 207 -9.28 10.97 24.44
CA ILE A 207 -8.88 12.27 23.86
C ILE A 207 -7.37 12.39 23.79
N ALA A 208 -6.66 12.01 24.86
CA ALA A 208 -5.19 12.03 24.90
C ALA A 208 -4.57 11.06 23.88
N ALA A 209 -5.15 9.87 23.71
CA ALA A 209 -4.70 8.89 22.72
C ALA A 209 -4.92 9.38 21.29
N VAL A 210 -6.08 9.97 20.97
CA VAL A 210 -6.34 10.56 19.65
C VAL A 210 -5.42 11.75 19.40
N ALA A 211 -5.22 12.63 20.39
CA ALA A 211 -4.27 13.74 20.28
C ALA A 211 -2.84 13.24 20.07
N TYR A 212 -2.44 12.16 20.75
CA TYR A 212 -1.15 11.52 20.58
C TYR A 212 -1.00 10.87 19.19
N MET A 213 -2.06 10.23 18.66
CA MET A 213 -2.07 9.66 17.30
C MET A 213 -1.93 10.76 16.24
N ILE A 214 -2.72 11.84 16.35
CA ILE A 214 -2.62 13.01 15.46
C ILE A 214 -1.24 13.67 15.59
N TYR A 215 -0.69 13.76 16.81
CA TYR A 215 0.64 14.28 17.05
C TYR A 215 1.72 13.38 16.42
N GLN A 216 1.67 12.06 16.59
CA GLN A 216 2.59 11.14 15.91
C GLN A 216 2.52 11.29 14.40
N GLU A 217 1.32 11.39 13.83
CA GLU A 217 1.11 11.51 12.38
C GLU A 217 1.63 12.86 11.84
N THR A 218 1.38 13.95 12.56
CA THR A 218 1.91 15.28 12.24
C THR A 218 3.43 15.30 12.38
N THR A 219 3.97 14.71 13.45
CA THR A 219 5.42 14.65 13.70
C THR A 219 6.12 13.74 12.70
N GLN A 220 5.49 12.67 12.22
CA GLN A 220 6.01 11.83 11.12
C GLN A 220 5.94 12.56 9.77
N SER A 221 4.96 13.45 9.57
CA SER A 221 4.81 14.27 8.36
C SER A 221 5.80 15.44 8.27
N THR A 222 6.26 15.99 9.41
CA THR A 222 7.28 17.05 9.44
C THR A 222 8.69 16.58 9.87
N SER A 223 8.86 15.33 10.31
CA SER A 223 10.17 14.76 10.70
C SER A 223 10.46 13.37 10.13
N THR A 224 10.31 13.20 8.82
CA THR A 224 11.15 12.22 8.08
C THR A 224 12.28 12.89 7.29
N ALA A 225 12.71 14.07 7.74
CA ALA A 225 14.09 14.53 7.58
C ALA A 225 14.94 14.06 8.78
N GLN A 226 15.05 12.74 8.97
CA GLN A 226 16.09 12.12 9.81
C GLN A 226 16.64 10.87 9.11
N THR A 227 17.30 11.07 7.97
CA THR A 227 18.39 10.20 7.48
C THR A 227 19.59 10.36 8.40
N THR A 228 19.53 9.78 9.60
CA THR A 228 20.69 9.62 10.48
C THR A 228 20.74 8.21 11.04
N ILE A 229 20.65 7.22 10.16
CA ILE A 229 21.17 5.89 10.49
C ILE A 229 22.69 5.95 10.30
N LYS A 230 23.39 6.22 11.41
CA LYS A 230 24.84 6.42 11.44
C LYS A 230 25.62 5.20 11.91
N THR A 231 24.97 4.09 12.26
CA THR A 231 25.63 2.97 12.92
C THR A 231 25.18 1.62 12.38
N ALA A 232 26.10 0.93 11.69
CA ALA A 232 25.99 -0.46 11.21
C ALA A 232 26.06 -1.48 12.37
N THR A 233 25.43 -1.18 13.51
CA THR A 233 25.50 -1.95 14.74
C THR A 233 24.37 -2.97 14.88
N MET A 234 23.28 -2.80 14.12
CA MET A 234 22.15 -3.73 14.09
C MET A 234 21.47 -3.78 12.73
N LEU A 235 20.81 -4.90 12.45
CA LEU A 235 19.90 -5.05 11.33
C LEU A 235 18.63 -4.22 11.60
N GLN A 236 18.36 -3.25 10.74
CA GLN A 236 17.20 -2.38 10.82
C GLN A 236 16.09 -2.85 9.90
N ASN A 237 14.84 -2.75 10.37
CA ASN A 237 13.65 -3.24 9.65
C ASN A 237 13.79 -4.69 9.15
N GLY A 238 14.61 -5.49 9.84
CA GLY A 238 14.84 -6.88 9.50
C GLY A 238 13.59 -7.73 9.66
N LEU A 239 13.53 -8.82 8.91
CA LEU A 239 12.48 -9.81 9.03
C LEU A 239 12.57 -10.48 10.41
N TRP A 240 11.46 -10.46 11.13
CA TRP A 240 11.30 -11.19 12.39
C TRP A 240 11.58 -12.69 12.25
N LEU A 241 11.22 -13.27 11.10
CA LEU A 241 11.49 -14.66 10.76
C LEU A 241 12.27 -14.77 9.44
N PRO A 242 13.62 -14.79 9.48
CA PRO A 242 14.43 -15.02 8.29
C PRO A 242 14.16 -16.39 7.66
N TYR A 243 13.99 -16.42 6.34
CA TYR A 243 13.71 -17.63 5.58
C TYR A 243 14.81 -17.93 4.56
N LYS A 244 14.95 -19.18 4.14
CA LYS A 244 15.94 -19.56 3.13
C LYS A 244 15.63 -18.85 1.81
N ALA A 245 16.63 -18.24 1.17
CA ALA A 245 16.45 -17.57 -0.10
C ALA A 245 15.90 -18.54 -1.16
N PRO A 246 14.78 -18.21 -1.83
CA PRO A 246 14.27 -19.00 -2.96
C PRO A 246 15.31 -19.08 -4.08
N PRO A 247 15.33 -20.15 -4.89
CA PRO A 247 16.31 -20.29 -5.95
C PRO A 247 16.04 -19.31 -7.10
N ILE A 248 17.12 -18.85 -7.73
CA ILE A 248 17.10 -18.10 -8.99
C ILE A 248 16.96 -19.11 -10.12
N GLU A 249 15.78 -19.18 -10.74
CA GLU A 249 15.40 -20.19 -11.73
C GLU A 249 14.68 -19.54 -12.91
N GLY A 250 14.60 -20.28 -14.02
CA GLY A 250 13.94 -19.82 -15.24
C GLY A 250 14.62 -18.62 -15.91
N ILE A 251 15.91 -18.40 -15.62
CA ILE A 251 16.70 -17.33 -16.23
C ILE A 251 17.10 -17.73 -17.64
N GLU A 252 16.71 -16.90 -18.61
CA GLU A 252 16.97 -17.13 -20.03
C GLU A 252 18.41 -16.79 -20.41
N ALA A 253 18.95 -15.72 -19.83
CA ALA A 253 20.30 -15.25 -20.10
C ALA A 253 20.87 -14.50 -18.90
N TRP A 254 22.20 -14.49 -18.82
CA TRP A 254 22.96 -13.70 -17.85
C TRP A 254 23.82 -12.66 -18.58
N ILE A 255 23.92 -11.47 -17.99
CA ILE A 255 24.79 -10.38 -18.43
C ILE A 255 25.77 -10.09 -17.30
N ASN A 256 27.01 -9.75 -17.64
CA ASN A 256 28.13 -9.48 -16.70
C ASN A 256 28.54 -10.67 -15.82
N SER A 257 28.01 -11.88 -16.05
CA SER A 257 28.37 -13.08 -15.30
C SER A 257 27.94 -14.36 -16.03
N PRO A 258 28.60 -15.51 -15.81
CA PRO A 258 27.97 -16.81 -16.06
C PRO A 258 26.77 -17.04 -15.11
N PRO A 259 25.95 -18.07 -15.33
CA PRO A 259 24.84 -18.39 -14.43
C PRO A 259 25.30 -18.58 -12.98
N LEU A 260 24.70 -17.81 -12.06
CA LEU A 260 24.98 -17.90 -10.63
C LEU A 260 23.90 -18.71 -9.90
N LYS A 261 24.32 -19.59 -9.01
CA LYS A 261 23.43 -20.23 -8.03
C LYS A 261 23.69 -19.65 -6.65
N LEU A 262 22.63 -19.49 -5.86
CA LEU A 262 22.76 -19.01 -4.48
C LEU A 262 23.61 -19.94 -3.60
N SER A 263 23.70 -21.24 -3.94
CA SER A 263 24.60 -22.19 -3.29
C SER A 263 26.07 -21.79 -3.41
N ASP A 264 26.44 -21.19 -4.54
CA ASP A 264 27.82 -20.84 -4.87
C ASP A 264 28.23 -19.51 -4.21
N LEU A 265 27.26 -18.81 -3.62
CA LEU A 265 27.42 -17.53 -2.93
C LEU A 265 27.34 -17.66 -1.41
N GLN A 266 27.39 -18.89 -0.87
CA GLN A 266 27.49 -19.10 0.58
C GLN A 266 28.70 -18.36 1.16
N GLY A 267 28.52 -17.75 2.34
CA GLY A 267 29.53 -16.91 2.98
C GLY A 267 29.56 -15.46 2.48
N LYS A 268 28.87 -15.13 1.37
CA LYS A 268 28.73 -13.76 0.87
C LYS A 268 27.40 -13.13 1.29
N VAL A 269 27.34 -11.81 1.31
CA VAL A 269 26.08 -11.07 1.44
C VAL A 269 25.55 -10.83 0.04
N VAL A 270 24.30 -11.19 -0.23
CA VAL A 270 23.71 -11.09 -1.58
C VAL A 270 22.53 -10.13 -1.54
N LEU A 271 22.54 -9.13 -2.42
CA LEU A 271 21.40 -8.24 -2.67
C LEU A 271 20.76 -8.65 -4.00
N ILE A 272 19.52 -9.12 -3.94
CA ILE A 272 18.69 -9.34 -5.13
C ILE A 272 17.92 -8.05 -5.40
N ASP A 273 18.08 -7.50 -6.60
CA ASP A 273 17.40 -6.30 -7.09
C ASP A 273 16.48 -6.67 -8.26
N PHE A 274 15.16 -6.62 -8.05
CA PHE A 274 14.20 -6.78 -9.13
C PHE A 274 13.98 -5.45 -9.82
N TRP A 275 14.28 -5.40 -11.12
CA TRP A 275 14.23 -4.17 -11.89
C TRP A 275 13.75 -4.43 -13.32
N THR A 276 13.38 -3.35 -14.01
CA THR A 276 13.21 -3.32 -15.45
C THR A 276 13.76 -2.03 -16.02
N TYR A 277 14.27 -2.05 -17.25
CA TYR A 277 15.09 -0.95 -17.74
C TYR A 277 14.30 0.31 -18.14
N SER A 278 12.99 0.20 -18.41
CA SER A 278 12.15 1.37 -18.71
C SER A 278 11.43 1.96 -17.50
N CYS A 279 11.58 1.37 -16.32
CA CYS A 279 10.97 1.87 -15.08
C CYS A 279 11.80 3.02 -14.48
N ILE A 280 11.20 4.20 -14.34
CA ILE A 280 11.90 5.38 -13.79
C ILE A 280 12.36 5.17 -12.35
N ASN A 281 11.55 4.50 -11.54
CA ASN A 281 11.86 4.22 -10.14
C ASN A 281 13.12 3.35 -10.05
N CYS A 282 13.21 2.31 -10.89
CA CYS A 282 14.42 1.48 -11.00
C CYS A 282 15.64 2.30 -11.43
N ILE A 283 15.48 3.17 -12.44
CA ILE A 283 16.58 4.01 -12.95
C ILE A 283 17.12 4.95 -11.86
N ARG A 284 16.26 5.51 -11.00
CA ARG A 284 16.69 6.35 -9.87
C ARG A 284 17.38 5.55 -8.77
N THR A 285 17.11 4.26 -8.65
CA THR A 285 17.79 3.34 -7.73
C THR A 285 19.18 2.90 -8.22
N ILE A 286 19.42 2.79 -9.53
CA ILE A 286 20.69 2.30 -10.10
C ILE A 286 21.94 3.02 -9.55
N PRO A 287 21.99 4.36 -9.41
CA PRO A 287 23.14 5.06 -8.83
C PRO A 287 23.54 4.54 -7.44
N TYR A 288 22.58 4.21 -6.57
CA TYR A 288 22.83 3.66 -5.24
C TYR A 288 23.43 2.25 -5.33
N LEU A 289 22.82 1.38 -6.15
CA LEU A 289 23.31 0.02 -6.37
C LEU A 289 24.75 0.01 -6.93
N LYS A 290 25.06 0.93 -7.86
CA LYS A 290 26.42 1.09 -8.40
C LYS A 290 27.40 1.55 -7.33
N ALA A 291 27.02 2.51 -6.50
CA ALA A 291 27.86 2.96 -5.39
C ALA A 291 28.17 1.82 -4.41
N TRP A 292 27.15 1.05 -4.00
CA TRP A 292 27.31 -0.10 -3.12
C TRP A 292 28.13 -1.21 -3.74
N TYR A 293 27.89 -1.53 -5.02
CA TYR A 293 28.68 -2.53 -5.74
C TYR A 293 30.15 -2.15 -5.76
N ASN A 294 30.47 -0.92 -6.19
CA ASN A 294 31.86 -0.46 -6.26
C ASN A 294 32.55 -0.46 -4.89
N LYS A 295 31.83 -0.07 -3.83
CA LYS A 295 32.37 0.04 -2.46
C LYS A 295 32.54 -1.31 -1.78
N TYR A 296 31.57 -2.22 -1.92
CA TYR A 296 31.46 -3.42 -1.09
C TYR A 296 31.70 -4.75 -1.81
N GLN A 297 31.81 -4.77 -3.15
CA GLN A 297 32.03 -6.03 -3.89
C GLN A 297 33.27 -6.82 -3.39
N ASN A 298 34.37 -6.11 -3.13
CA ASN A 298 35.62 -6.71 -2.65
C ASN A 298 35.57 -7.12 -1.17
N GLN A 299 34.51 -6.71 -0.45
CA GLN A 299 34.30 -6.98 0.97
C GLN A 299 33.30 -8.13 1.19
N GLY A 300 32.77 -8.71 0.11
CA GLY A 300 31.87 -9.85 0.15
C GLY A 300 30.41 -9.55 -0.20
N LEU A 301 30.09 -8.36 -0.71
CA LEU A 301 28.78 -8.07 -1.29
C LEU A 301 28.69 -8.61 -2.72
N VAL A 302 27.58 -9.23 -3.06
CA VAL A 302 27.20 -9.57 -4.43
C VAL A 302 25.83 -8.96 -4.70
N ILE A 303 25.72 -8.13 -5.75
CA ILE A 303 24.43 -7.63 -6.23
C ILE A 303 24.04 -8.46 -7.45
N ILE A 304 22.79 -8.94 -7.51
CA ILE A 304 22.23 -9.60 -8.69
C ILE A 304 20.96 -8.85 -9.10
N GLY A 305 21.01 -8.22 -10.26
CA GLY A 305 19.85 -7.55 -10.86
C GLY A 305 18.98 -8.58 -11.59
N ILE A 306 17.83 -8.95 -11.03
CA ILE A 306 16.83 -9.77 -11.70
C ILE A 306 15.99 -8.86 -12.60
N HIS A 307 16.32 -8.85 -13.89
CA HIS A 307 15.57 -8.11 -14.89
C HIS A 307 14.27 -8.85 -15.23
N SER A 308 13.16 -8.42 -14.64
CA SER A 308 11.82 -8.96 -14.89
C SER A 308 11.04 -7.97 -15.76
N PRO A 309 10.70 -8.32 -17.02
CA PRO A 309 10.20 -7.36 -18.00
C PRO A 309 8.75 -6.94 -17.69
N GLU A 310 8.48 -5.65 -17.66
CA GLU A 310 7.14 -5.09 -17.56
C GLU A 310 6.42 -5.08 -18.92
N PHE A 311 7.18 -4.92 -20.00
CA PHE A 311 6.67 -4.90 -21.37
C PHE A 311 7.38 -5.94 -22.26
N ASP A 312 6.73 -6.36 -23.34
CA ASP A 312 7.30 -7.40 -24.22
C ASP A 312 8.63 -7.01 -24.86
N PHE A 313 8.84 -5.73 -25.17
CA PHE A 313 10.10 -5.26 -25.73
C PHE A 313 11.28 -5.41 -24.76
N GLU A 314 11.00 -5.53 -23.46
CA GLU A 314 12.01 -5.68 -22.40
C GLU A 314 12.49 -7.13 -22.27
N LYS A 315 11.80 -8.09 -22.90
CA LYS A 315 12.27 -9.49 -22.98
C LYS A 315 13.49 -9.64 -23.90
N ASN A 316 13.68 -8.71 -24.83
CA ASN A 316 14.74 -8.81 -25.82
C ASN A 316 16.13 -8.59 -25.18
N LEU A 317 16.98 -9.62 -25.25
CA LEU A 317 18.33 -9.60 -24.66
C LEU A 317 19.18 -8.41 -25.13
N ALA A 318 19.14 -8.04 -26.41
CA ALA A 318 19.93 -6.94 -26.93
C ALA A 318 19.49 -5.59 -26.35
N ASN A 319 18.18 -5.41 -26.14
CA ASN A 319 17.65 -4.21 -25.47
C ASN A 319 18.16 -4.10 -24.02
N VAL A 320 18.09 -5.21 -23.27
CA VAL A 320 18.58 -5.25 -21.88
C VAL A 320 20.10 -5.01 -21.83
N GLN A 321 20.87 -5.64 -22.70
CA GLN A 321 22.33 -5.42 -22.79
C GLN A 321 22.68 -3.95 -23.09
N ASN A 322 21.95 -3.31 -24.00
CA ASN A 322 22.14 -1.90 -24.32
C ASN A 322 21.78 -1.01 -23.14
N ALA A 323 20.73 -1.34 -22.37
CA ALA A 323 20.37 -0.62 -21.16
C ALA A 323 21.41 -0.79 -20.05
N VAL A 324 21.87 -2.02 -19.80
CA VAL A 324 22.95 -2.34 -18.84
C VAL A 324 24.20 -1.50 -19.14
N LYS A 325 24.60 -1.42 -20.42
CA LYS A 325 25.71 -0.56 -20.85
C LYS A 325 25.40 0.93 -20.63
N ARG A 326 24.23 1.40 -21.04
CA ARG A 326 23.81 2.81 -20.93
C ARG A 326 23.81 3.32 -19.49
N TYR A 327 23.31 2.51 -18.56
CA TYR A 327 23.25 2.87 -17.14
C TYR A 327 24.55 2.55 -16.39
N GLY A 328 25.53 1.92 -17.05
CA GLY A 328 26.82 1.55 -16.46
C GLY A 328 26.66 0.53 -15.33
N ILE A 329 25.81 -0.48 -15.54
CA ILE A 329 25.62 -1.58 -14.61
C ILE A 329 26.74 -2.61 -14.84
N HIS A 330 27.52 -2.88 -13.80
CA HIS A 330 28.64 -3.83 -13.85
C HIS A 330 28.40 -5.09 -13.01
N TYR A 331 27.40 -5.08 -12.12
CA TYR A 331 27.00 -6.27 -11.39
C TYR A 331 26.26 -7.28 -12.30
N PRO A 332 26.22 -8.57 -11.93
CA PRO A 332 25.45 -9.60 -12.62
C PRO A 332 23.99 -9.22 -12.83
N VAL A 333 23.47 -9.46 -14.04
CA VAL A 333 22.06 -9.27 -14.38
C VAL A 333 21.50 -10.56 -14.96
N ALA A 334 20.36 -11.01 -14.46
CA ALA A 334 19.67 -12.23 -14.85
C ALA A 334 18.33 -11.88 -15.51
N LEU A 335 18.08 -12.36 -16.74
CA LEU A 335 16.84 -12.10 -17.47
C LEU A 335 15.76 -13.11 -17.07
N ASP A 336 14.75 -12.65 -16.31
CA ASP A 336 13.62 -13.45 -15.83
C ASP A 336 12.36 -13.24 -16.70
N ASN A 337 12.49 -13.54 -17.99
CA ASN A 337 11.44 -13.28 -18.99
C ASN A 337 10.13 -14.06 -18.75
N GLN A 338 10.21 -15.15 -17.98
CA GLN A 338 9.07 -16.00 -17.62
C GLN A 338 8.55 -15.73 -16.21
N PHE A 339 9.10 -14.73 -15.50
CA PHE A 339 8.77 -14.39 -14.11
C PHE A 339 8.90 -15.58 -13.13
N ALA A 340 9.78 -16.53 -13.41
CA ALA A 340 9.96 -17.70 -12.56
C ALA A 340 10.63 -17.31 -11.25
N THR A 341 11.72 -16.53 -11.31
CA THR A 341 12.40 -16.01 -10.12
C THR A 341 11.52 -14.99 -9.38
N TRP A 342 10.84 -14.10 -10.11
CA TRP A 342 9.85 -13.16 -9.59
C TRP A 342 8.77 -13.85 -8.76
N ARG A 343 8.18 -14.94 -9.29
CA ARG A 343 7.19 -15.74 -8.56
C ARG A 343 7.79 -16.51 -7.38
N ASN A 344 8.99 -17.06 -7.52
CA ASN A 344 9.69 -17.76 -6.43
C ASN A 344 9.94 -16.84 -5.23
N TYR A 345 10.29 -15.58 -5.47
CA TYR A 345 10.46 -14.54 -4.44
C TYR A 345 9.14 -13.90 -3.99
N ASN A 346 8.01 -14.31 -4.60
CA ASN A 346 6.68 -13.72 -4.37
C ASN A 346 6.71 -12.18 -4.47
N ASN A 347 7.46 -11.65 -5.44
CA ASN A 347 7.58 -10.22 -5.70
C ASN A 347 6.34 -9.68 -6.43
N HIS A 348 6.06 -8.39 -6.25
CA HIS A 348 4.92 -7.69 -6.87
C HIS A 348 5.26 -6.26 -7.33
N TYR A 349 6.52 -5.81 -7.19
CA TYR A 349 6.89 -4.41 -7.38
C TYR A 349 8.22 -4.24 -8.12
N TRP A 350 8.36 -3.09 -8.77
CA TRP A 350 9.61 -2.58 -9.33
C TRP A 350 9.90 -1.17 -8.76
N PRO A 351 11.10 -0.91 -8.20
CA PRO A 351 12.11 -1.89 -7.83
C PRO A 351 11.70 -2.70 -6.58
N ALA A 352 12.38 -3.81 -6.34
CA ALA A 352 12.26 -4.57 -5.09
C ALA A 352 13.59 -5.19 -4.69
N HIS A 353 13.94 -5.07 -3.41
CA HIS A 353 15.21 -5.51 -2.86
C HIS A 353 15.02 -6.63 -1.86
N TYR A 354 15.83 -7.68 -1.96
CA TYR A 354 15.91 -8.75 -0.97
C TYR A 354 17.37 -8.95 -0.55
N LEU A 355 17.64 -8.73 0.73
CA LEU A 355 18.98 -8.85 1.29
C LEU A 355 19.15 -10.22 1.96
N ILE A 356 20.14 -10.96 1.50
CA ILE A 356 20.46 -12.33 1.91
C ILE A 356 21.76 -12.32 2.71
N ASN A 357 21.74 -12.92 3.89
CA ASN A 357 22.91 -13.03 4.75
C ASN A 357 23.88 -14.13 4.29
N LYS A 358 25.05 -14.21 4.95
CA LYS A 358 26.11 -15.19 4.67
C LYS A 358 25.67 -16.66 4.80
N ASN A 359 24.56 -16.93 5.50
CA ASN A 359 23.96 -18.26 5.65
C ASN A 359 22.91 -18.58 4.57
N GLY A 360 22.70 -17.71 3.58
CA GLY A 360 21.74 -17.91 2.50
C GLY A 360 20.28 -17.69 2.91
N LYS A 361 20.02 -16.94 3.99
CA LYS A 361 18.66 -16.56 4.41
C LYS A 361 18.36 -15.12 4.03
N VAL A 362 17.14 -14.86 3.53
CA VAL A 362 16.60 -13.50 3.41
C VAL A 362 16.36 -12.96 4.81
N VAL A 363 16.95 -11.81 5.10
CA VAL A 363 16.89 -11.16 6.41
C VAL A 363 16.26 -9.78 6.36
N TYR A 364 16.18 -9.16 5.18
CA TYR A 364 15.56 -7.86 4.96
C TYR A 364 14.97 -7.82 3.55
N GLN A 365 13.85 -7.12 3.39
CA GLN A 365 13.21 -6.90 2.10
C GLN A 365 12.63 -5.49 2.06
N TYR A 366 12.67 -4.87 0.89
CA TYR A 366 12.12 -3.54 0.66
C TYR A 366 11.46 -3.48 -0.71
N PHE A 367 10.29 -2.85 -0.79
CA PHE A 367 9.49 -2.76 -2.00
C PHE A 367 9.28 -1.29 -2.38
N GLY A 368 9.51 -0.97 -3.65
CA GLY A 368 9.46 0.39 -4.16
C GLY A 368 10.81 1.11 -4.07
N GLU A 369 10.79 2.38 -4.42
CA GLU A 369 11.95 3.27 -4.42
C GLU A 369 12.14 3.93 -3.05
N GLY A 370 13.39 3.92 -2.53
CA GLY A 370 13.78 4.60 -1.30
C GLY A 370 14.49 3.69 -0.30
N ASP A 371 14.51 4.11 0.97
CA ASP A 371 15.10 3.38 2.12
C ASP A 371 16.56 2.96 1.88
N TYR A 372 17.28 3.78 1.11
CA TYR A 372 18.65 3.51 0.67
C TYR A 372 19.62 3.50 1.85
N ASP A 373 19.43 4.38 2.83
CA ASP A 373 20.26 4.46 4.04
C ASP A 373 20.08 3.24 4.95
N VAL A 374 18.83 2.78 5.14
CA VAL A 374 18.53 1.51 5.84
C VAL A 374 19.14 0.33 5.10
N THR A 375 18.98 0.28 3.77
CA THR A 375 19.53 -0.82 2.95
C THR A 375 21.06 -0.86 3.04
N GLU A 376 21.75 0.28 2.89
CA GLU A 376 23.21 0.36 3.02
C GLU A 376 23.68 0.01 4.44
N ASN A 377 22.96 0.47 5.47
CA ASN A 377 23.22 0.08 6.86
C ASN A 377 23.18 -1.44 7.04
N ASN A 378 22.14 -2.08 6.52
CA ASN A 378 21.95 -3.53 6.63
C ASN A 378 23.03 -4.30 5.85
N ILE A 379 23.44 -3.80 4.68
CA ILE A 379 24.58 -4.35 3.94
C ILE A 379 25.84 -4.31 4.80
N ARG A 380 26.17 -3.15 5.38
CA ARG A 380 27.37 -2.98 6.22
C ARG A 380 27.33 -3.85 7.47
N TYR A 381 26.17 -3.92 8.13
CA TYR A 381 25.96 -4.77 9.29
C TYR A 381 26.23 -6.25 8.94
N LEU A 382 25.68 -6.76 7.84
CA LEU A 382 25.88 -8.15 7.42
C LEU A 382 27.31 -8.45 6.93
N LEU A 383 28.02 -7.44 6.43
CA LEU A 383 29.42 -7.54 6.07
C LEU A 383 30.35 -7.48 7.29
N ASN A 384 29.83 -7.16 8.49
CA ASN A 384 30.60 -6.88 9.71
C ASN A 384 31.56 -5.69 9.54
N LEU A 385 31.08 -4.60 8.94
CA LEU A 385 31.88 -3.39 8.74
C LEU A 385 31.59 -2.38 9.85
N ASP A 386 32.54 -2.25 10.76
CA ASP A 386 32.48 -1.32 11.91
C ASP A 386 32.68 0.15 11.54
N SER A 387 33.12 0.43 10.30
CA SER A 387 33.53 1.77 9.86
C SER A 387 32.35 2.74 9.88
N PHE A 388 32.52 3.92 10.49
CA PHE A 388 31.60 5.06 10.54
C PHE A 388 31.57 5.91 9.26
N ASP A 389 32.02 5.38 8.12
CA ASP A 389 31.93 6.11 6.86
C ASP A 389 30.46 6.43 6.60
N MET A 390 30.14 7.72 6.59
CA MET A 390 28.78 8.18 6.31
C MET A 390 28.32 7.55 4.99
N PRO A 391 27.06 7.07 4.90
CA PRO A 391 26.49 6.65 3.64
C PRO A 391 26.76 7.70 2.57
N THR A 392 27.07 7.29 1.35
CA THR A 392 27.21 8.25 0.25
C THR A 392 25.82 8.85 0.02
N LEU A 393 25.58 10.05 0.53
CA LEU A 393 24.29 10.74 0.44
C LEU A 393 24.06 11.17 -1.01
N LEU A 394 23.57 10.24 -1.83
CA LEU A 394 22.86 10.61 -3.05
C LEU A 394 21.50 11.19 -2.62
N LYS A 395 21.18 12.37 -3.15
CA LYS A 395 19.94 13.08 -2.82
C LYS A 395 18.74 12.24 -3.27
N GLU A 396 17.98 11.74 -2.31
CA GLU A 396 16.78 10.94 -2.56
C GLU A 396 15.67 11.85 -3.14
N GLU A 397 15.21 11.57 -4.36
CA GLU A 397 13.98 12.18 -4.90
C GLU A 397 12.79 11.36 -4.37
N ARG A 398 12.06 11.90 -3.38
CA ARG A 398 10.92 11.19 -2.78
C ARG A 398 9.63 11.44 -3.53
N TYR A 399 8.76 10.44 -3.61
CA TYR A 399 7.39 10.61 -4.06
C TYR A 399 6.69 11.73 -3.27
N VAL A 400 6.03 12.65 -3.99
CA VAL A 400 5.27 13.76 -3.40
C VAL A 400 3.79 13.45 -3.47
N PHE A 401 3.08 13.69 -2.36
CA PHE A 401 1.64 13.52 -2.28
C PHE A 401 0.92 14.31 -3.38
N GLY A 402 0.02 13.64 -4.10
CA GLY A 402 -0.74 14.22 -5.20
C GLY A 402 -0.07 14.14 -6.57
N GLN A 403 1.13 13.53 -6.69
CA GLN A 403 1.74 13.21 -7.98
C GLN A 403 0.83 12.30 -8.81
N THR A 404 0.79 12.55 -10.12
CA THR A 404 0.07 11.66 -11.05
C THR A 404 0.64 10.25 -10.93
N PRO A 405 -0.22 9.22 -10.76
CA PRO A 405 0.23 7.84 -10.72
C PRO A 405 0.74 7.42 -12.11
N GLU A 406 1.48 6.31 -12.15
CA GLU A 406 1.86 5.72 -13.43
C GLU A 406 0.63 5.47 -14.31
N THR A 407 0.67 6.00 -15.53
CA THR A 407 -0.48 6.03 -16.43
C THR A 407 -0.26 5.11 -17.62
N TYR A 408 -0.75 3.87 -17.50
CA TYR A 408 -0.73 2.88 -18.57
C TYR A 408 -1.71 3.22 -19.69
N LEU A 409 -1.26 3.06 -20.94
CA LEU A 409 -2.06 3.41 -22.13
C LEU A 409 -2.68 2.19 -22.81
N GLY A 410 -2.15 0.99 -22.56
CA GLY A 410 -2.72 -0.27 -23.05
C GLY A 410 -3.97 -0.70 -22.28
N TYR A 411 -4.95 -1.29 -22.97
CA TYR A 411 -6.28 -1.56 -22.40
C TYR A 411 -6.29 -2.55 -21.23
N ALA A 412 -5.22 -3.35 -21.03
CA ALA A 412 -5.16 -4.33 -19.95
C ALA A 412 -4.91 -3.68 -18.58
N ARG A 413 -4.25 -2.51 -18.55
CA ARG A 413 -3.87 -1.78 -17.33
C ARG A 413 -4.34 -0.33 -17.28
N ALA A 414 -4.82 0.22 -18.38
CA ALA A 414 -5.37 1.57 -18.42
C ALA A 414 -6.55 1.72 -17.45
N ASP A 415 -6.56 2.81 -16.68
CA ASP A 415 -7.68 3.17 -15.82
C ASP A 415 -8.85 3.64 -16.69
N LYS A 416 -9.95 2.88 -16.66
CA LYS A 416 -11.15 3.15 -17.46
C LYS A 416 -11.79 4.52 -17.18
N SER A 417 -11.59 5.08 -15.98
CA SER A 417 -12.15 6.38 -15.60
C SER A 417 -11.31 7.56 -16.06
N LEU A 418 -10.04 7.31 -16.41
CA LEU A 418 -9.05 8.32 -16.81
C LEU A 418 -8.54 8.13 -18.25
N SER A 419 -9.03 7.11 -18.96
CA SER A 419 -8.71 6.81 -20.36
C SER A 419 -9.85 7.23 -21.30
N PRO A 420 -9.58 7.46 -22.59
CA PRO A 420 -10.64 7.60 -23.60
C PRO A 420 -11.44 6.30 -23.75
N ASP A 421 -12.54 6.34 -24.49
CA ASP A 421 -13.29 5.14 -24.86
C ASP A 421 -12.48 4.27 -25.83
N ILE A 422 -11.72 3.32 -25.28
CA ILE A 422 -10.77 2.48 -26.03
C ILE A 422 -11.50 1.42 -26.87
N VAL A 423 -11.31 1.47 -28.19
CA VAL A 423 -11.57 0.35 -29.10
C VAL A 423 -10.36 -0.60 -29.06
N ARG A 424 -10.60 -1.87 -28.71
CA ARG A 424 -9.53 -2.86 -28.48
C ARG A 424 -9.07 -3.49 -29.80
N ASP A 425 -7.75 -3.61 -29.95
CA ASP A 425 -7.05 -4.34 -31.00
C ASP A 425 -7.37 -3.89 -32.45
N ALA A 426 -8.06 -2.78 -32.61
CA ALA A 426 -8.41 -2.19 -33.91
C ALA A 426 -7.89 -0.75 -34.00
N SER A 427 -7.55 -0.32 -35.22
CA SER A 427 -7.28 1.09 -35.48
C SER A 427 -8.59 1.86 -35.48
N ASN A 428 -8.66 2.94 -34.73
CA ASN A 428 -9.82 3.80 -34.63
C ASN A 428 -9.40 5.28 -34.66
N HIS A 429 -10.31 6.14 -35.13
CA HIS A 429 -10.11 7.58 -35.08
C HIS A 429 -10.62 8.13 -33.75
N TYR A 430 -9.76 8.84 -33.04
CA TYR A 430 -10.06 9.47 -31.76
C TYR A 430 -10.10 10.99 -31.89
N HIS A 431 -10.77 11.63 -30.94
CA HIS A 431 -10.87 13.08 -30.83
C HIS A 431 -10.64 13.51 -29.39
N PHE A 432 -9.94 14.63 -29.21
CA PHE A 432 -9.78 15.20 -27.87
C PHE A 432 -11.13 15.64 -27.28
N PRO A 433 -11.36 15.39 -25.97
CA PRO A 433 -12.51 15.97 -25.27
C PRO A 433 -12.32 17.49 -25.11
N GLN A 434 -13.42 18.19 -24.85
CA GLN A 434 -13.39 19.63 -24.54
C GLN A 434 -12.62 19.90 -23.23
N ASP A 435 -12.88 19.07 -22.21
CA ASP A 435 -12.24 19.15 -20.90
C ASP A 435 -11.53 17.84 -20.58
N LEU A 436 -10.30 17.92 -20.05
CA LEU A 436 -9.52 16.77 -19.62
C LEU A 436 -9.38 16.76 -18.09
N LEU A 437 -9.98 15.75 -17.46
CA LEU A 437 -9.91 15.55 -16.01
C LEU A 437 -8.45 15.44 -15.54
N ARG A 438 -8.21 15.76 -14.27
CA ARG A 438 -6.88 15.59 -13.66
C ARG A 438 -6.45 14.12 -13.73
N ASN A 439 -5.18 13.87 -14.08
CA ASN A 439 -4.59 12.55 -14.32
C ASN A 439 -5.18 11.79 -15.52
N ALA A 440 -6.15 12.35 -16.25
CA ALA A 440 -6.70 11.72 -17.43
C ALA A 440 -5.86 12.00 -18.67
N TRP A 441 -5.96 11.10 -19.63
CA TRP A 441 -5.30 11.19 -20.93
C TRP A 441 -6.32 10.99 -22.06
N ALA A 442 -5.98 11.50 -23.24
CA ALA A 442 -6.85 11.46 -24.42
C ALA A 442 -6.03 11.33 -25.70
N LEU A 443 -6.68 10.84 -26.76
CA LEU A 443 -6.09 10.63 -28.08
C LEU A 443 -6.79 11.50 -29.12
N ASP A 444 -6.04 11.88 -30.15
CA ASP A 444 -6.54 12.50 -31.37
C ASP A 444 -5.84 11.89 -32.58
N GLY A 445 -6.58 11.68 -33.67
CA GLY A 445 -6.10 10.98 -34.85
C GLY A 445 -6.24 9.45 -34.76
N PHE A 446 -5.61 8.73 -35.69
CA PHE A 446 -5.75 7.28 -35.80
C PHE A 446 -4.75 6.51 -34.93
N TRP A 447 -5.29 5.78 -33.96
CA TRP A 447 -4.52 4.96 -33.03
C TRP A 447 -5.04 3.53 -33.00
N GLN A 448 -4.14 2.58 -32.82
CA GLN A 448 -4.47 1.21 -32.44
C GLN A 448 -4.09 0.99 -30.98
N VAL A 449 -5.04 0.54 -30.16
CA VAL A 449 -4.82 0.26 -28.74
C VAL A 449 -4.80 -1.25 -28.50
N THR A 450 -3.68 -1.74 -27.99
CA THR A 450 -3.45 -3.15 -27.65
C THR A 450 -3.38 -3.34 -26.14
N ALA A 451 -3.16 -4.56 -25.66
CA ALA A 451 -3.17 -4.86 -24.23
C ALA A 451 -2.17 -4.01 -23.42
N ASP A 452 -0.98 -3.77 -23.98
CA ASP A 452 0.17 -3.17 -23.29
C ASP A 452 0.53 -1.75 -23.77
N LYS A 453 0.05 -1.33 -24.95
CA LYS A 453 0.44 -0.06 -25.58
C LYS A 453 -0.58 0.51 -26.54
N ILE A 454 -0.34 1.75 -26.95
CA ILE A 454 -0.97 2.42 -28.10
C ILE A 454 0.05 2.60 -29.23
N THR A 455 -0.41 2.50 -30.48
CA THR A 455 0.41 2.69 -31.68
C THR A 455 -0.23 3.69 -32.64
N SER A 456 0.50 4.72 -33.07
CA SER A 456 0.01 5.64 -34.10
C SER A 456 -0.04 4.95 -35.45
N THR A 457 -1.20 4.97 -36.11
CA THR A 457 -1.36 4.33 -37.44
C THR A 457 -1.33 5.34 -38.59
N GLN A 458 -1.47 6.63 -38.28
CA GLN A 458 -1.31 7.73 -39.24
C GLN A 458 -0.37 8.82 -38.71
N ALA A 459 0.11 9.66 -39.63
CA ALA A 459 0.86 10.86 -39.31
C ALA A 459 -0.01 11.87 -38.53
N ASN A 460 0.64 12.73 -37.74
CA ASN A 460 0.03 13.77 -36.91
C ASN A 460 -0.91 13.25 -35.81
N ALA A 461 -0.88 11.96 -35.49
CA ALA A 461 -1.59 11.41 -34.35
C ALA A 461 -1.05 12.02 -33.04
N ALA A 462 -1.96 12.46 -32.17
CA ALA A 462 -1.63 13.19 -30.95
C ALA A 462 -2.18 12.51 -29.69
N LEU A 463 -1.47 12.71 -28.58
CA LEU A 463 -1.77 12.17 -27.26
C LEU A 463 -1.63 13.31 -26.25
N LYS A 464 -2.62 13.45 -25.35
CA LYS A 464 -2.63 14.43 -24.26
C LYS A 464 -2.73 13.74 -22.92
N ILE A 465 -2.08 14.32 -21.90
CA ILE A 465 -2.28 13.95 -20.50
C ILE A 465 -2.31 15.20 -19.62
N HIS A 466 -3.25 15.24 -18.68
CA HIS A 466 -3.29 16.22 -17.61
C HIS A 466 -2.50 15.68 -16.42
N TYR A 467 -1.28 16.16 -16.24
CA TYR A 467 -0.36 15.66 -15.21
C TYR A 467 -0.22 16.62 -14.04
N ASN A 468 0.32 16.11 -12.94
CA ASN A 468 0.74 16.84 -11.75
C ASN A 468 2.06 16.23 -11.25
N ALA A 469 3.18 16.84 -11.61
CA ALA A 469 4.53 16.33 -11.34
C ALA A 469 5.59 17.43 -11.54
N ARG A 470 6.82 17.22 -11.03
CA ARG A 470 7.97 18.07 -11.39
C ARG A 470 8.63 17.61 -12.68
N LYS A 471 8.73 16.29 -12.88
CA LYS A 471 9.27 15.66 -14.09
C LYS A 471 8.25 14.73 -14.72
N VAL A 472 8.20 14.72 -16.05
CA VAL A 472 7.35 13.81 -16.83
C VAL A 472 8.21 12.98 -17.75
N PHE A 473 8.01 11.67 -17.71
CA PHE A 473 8.69 10.70 -18.55
C PHE A 473 7.67 9.90 -19.35
N ILE A 474 8.05 9.48 -20.55
CA ILE A 474 7.21 8.66 -21.42
C ILE A 474 8.02 7.45 -21.87
N VAL A 475 7.44 6.26 -21.74
CA VAL A 475 8.01 5.04 -22.30
C VAL A 475 7.51 4.92 -23.74
N MET A 476 8.42 5.10 -24.68
CA MET A 476 8.13 5.10 -26.11
C MET A 476 9.01 4.10 -26.85
N GLY A 477 8.51 3.64 -27.99
CA GLY A 477 9.20 2.80 -28.93
C GLY A 477 8.88 3.19 -30.37
N ASN A 478 9.64 2.61 -31.29
CA ASN A 478 9.48 2.82 -32.71
C ASN A 478 9.16 1.49 -33.39
N ALA A 479 8.06 1.43 -34.14
CA ALA A 479 7.68 0.27 -34.93
C ALA A 479 8.33 0.26 -36.34
N THR A 480 9.01 1.34 -36.71
CA THR A 480 9.63 1.52 -38.02
C THR A 480 11.16 1.56 -37.93
N PRO A 481 11.90 1.24 -39.01
CA PRO A 481 13.36 1.38 -39.02
C PRO A 481 13.85 2.84 -38.97
N ALA A 482 13.03 3.79 -39.45
CA ALA A 482 13.39 5.21 -39.50
C ALA A 482 13.04 5.91 -38.17
N PRO A 483 13.86 6.83 -37.66
CA PRO A 483 13.54 7.59 -36.44
C PRO A 483 12.23 8.35 -36.56
N ILE A 484 11.38 8.28 -35.53
CA ILE A 484 10.13 9.03 -35.48
C ILE A 484 10.36 10.33 -34.70
N LYS A 485 10.04 11.47 -35.31
CA LYS A 485 10.01 12.76 -34.64
C LYS A 485 8.67 12.99 -33.96
N VAL A 486 8.72 13.40 -32.70
CA VAL A 486 7.55 13.65 -31.86
C VAL A 486 7.62 15.09 -31.36
N LYS A 487 6.68 15.93 -31.77
CA LYS A 487 6.56 17.31 -31.26
C LYS A 487 5.94 17.30 -29.87
N VAL A 488 6.43 18.19 -29.02
CA VAL A 488 6.01 18.31 -27.62
C VAL A 488 5.44 19.70 -27.39
N PHE A 489 4.23 19.74 -26.81
CA PHE A 489 3.56 20.96 -26.41
C PHE A 489 3.18 20.89 -24.94
N LEU A 490 3.36 22.00 -24.24
CA LEU A 490 2.93 22.19 -22.86
C LEU A 490 1.89 23.31 -22.84
N ASN A 491 0.69 23.02 -22.33
CA ASN A 491 -0.44 23.95 -22.28
C ASN A 491 -0.72 24.59 -23.66
N ASN A 492 -0.77 23.75 -24.70
CA ASN A 492 -0.99 24.11 -26.11
C ASN A 492 0.09 25.01 -26.74
N LYS A 493 1.28 25.14 -26.14
CA LYS A 493 2.42 25.87 -26.68
C LYS A 493 3.63 24.96 -26.85
N PRO A 494 4.45 25.08 -27.91
CA PRO A 494 5.69 24.33 -28.02
C PRO A 494 6.61 24.60 -26.82
N ILE A 495 7.28 23.56 -26.34
CA ILE A 495 8.15 23.66 -25.16
C ILE A 495 9.56 24.12 -25.55
N PHE A 496 9.95 25.31 -25.11
CA PHE A 496 11.31 25.84 -25.31
C PHE A 496 12.06 26.08 -23.99
N SER A 497 11.32 26.32 -22.91
CA SER A 497 11.80 26.33 -21.53
C SER A 497 11.23 25.11 -20.80
N GLN A 498 11.89 24.65 -19.72
CA GLN A 498 11.42 23.51 -18.90
C GLN A 498 11.39 22.14 -19.62
N GLN A 499 12.12 22.03 -20.74
CA GLN A 499 12.24 20.81 -21.50
C GLN A 499 13.09 19.77 -20.76
N GLY A 500 12.68 18.50 -20.80
CA GLY A 500 13.47 17.40 -20.31
C GLY A 500 14.70 17.14 -21.18
N LYS A 501 15.67 16.36 -20.67
CA LYS A 501 16.95 16.11 -21.37
C LYS A 501 16.81 15.45 -22.76
N ASP A 502 15.70 14.78 -23.03
CA ASP A 502 15.47 14.06 -24.29
C ASP A 502 14.70 14.90 -25.33
N VAL A 503 14.37 16.16 -25.01
CA VAL A 503 13.70 17.11 -25.89
C VAL A 503 14.72 18.11 -26.43
N THR A 504 14.72 18.33 -27.74
CA THR A 504 15.52 19.35 -28.42
C THR A 504 14.64 20.09 -29.41
N ASP A 505 14.59 21.42 -29.33
CA ASP A 505 13.72 22.27 -30.16
C ASP A 505 12.26 21.80 -30.18
N SER A 506 11.70 21.58 -28.97
CA SER A 506 10.34 21.04 -28.77
C SER A 506 10.08 19.68 -29.43
N THR A 507 11.12 18.93 -29.78
CA THR A 507 11.00 17.66 -30.52
C THR A 507 11.79 16.55 -29.82
N ILE A 508 11.21 15.35 -29.77
CA ILE A 508 11.87 14.13 -29.34
C ILE A 508 12.11 13.24 -30.56
N THR A 509 13.30 12.66 -30.66
CA THR A 509 13.61 11.68 -31.71
C THR A 509 13.57 10.27 -31.14
N VAL A 510 12.50 9.54 -31.45
CA VAL A 510 12.27 8.17 -30.98
C VAL A 510 12.96 7.17 -31.92
N THR A 511 14.06 6.61 -31.43
CA THR A 511 14.92 5.66 -32.19
C THR A 511 14.87 4.25 -31.63
N ARG A 512 14.34 4.05 -30.41
CA ARG A 512 14.45 2.82 -29.64
C ARG A 512 13.34 2.72 -28.61
N HIS A 513 13.09 1.52 -28.10
CA HIS A 513 12.24 1.30 -26.93
C HIS A 513 12.97 1.72 -25.66
N SER A 514 12.56 2.85 -25.08
CA SER A 514 13.20 3.45 -23.91
C SER A 514 12.23 4.38 -23.18
N ILE A 515 12.59 4.72 -21.96
CA ILE A 515 12.06 5.92 -21.30
C ILE A 515 12.71 7.18 -21.86
N TYR A 516 11.91 8.25 -21.98
CA TYR A 516 12.30 9.58 -22.45
C TYR A 516 11.82 10.62 -21.43
N GLU A 517 12.70 11.52 -21.00
CA GLU A 517 12.37 12.63 -20.11
C GLU A 517 11.91 13.84 -20.93
N VAL A 518 10.65 14.21 -20.77
CA VAL A 518 9.96 15.18 -21.62
C VAL A 518 9.84 16.54 -20.95
N ILE A 519 9.55 16.55 -19.65
CA ILE A 519 9.42 17.78 -18.86
C ILE A 519 10.34 17.69 -17.65
N SER A 520 11.03 18.79 -17.34
CA SER A 520 11.76 18.98 -16.09
C SER A 520 11.54 20.39 -15.56
N LEU A 521 10.74 20.50 -14.50
CA LEU A 521 10.41 21.76 -13.81
C LEU A 521 11.31 22.00 -12.59
N GLU A 522 11.41 23.26 -12.17
CA GLU A 522 12.04 23.61 -10.89
C GLU A 522 11.13 23.31 -9.69
N GLN A 523 9.82 23.44 -9.89
CA GLN A 523 8.80 23.20 -8.87
C GLN A 523 7.70 22.30 -9.42
N PHE A 524 7.01 21.65 -8.50
CA PHE A 524 5.89 20.78 -8.80
C PHE A 524 4.73 21.59 -9.39
N ALA A 525 4.22 21.19 -10.55
CA ALA A 525 3.12 21.88 -11.19
C ALA A 525 2.18 20.92 -11.90
N GLN A 526 0.95 21.39 -12.10
CA GLN A 526 -0.02 20.74 -12.97
C GLN A 526 0.00 21.37 -14.37
N GLY A 527 -0.26 20.57 -15.39
CA GLY A 527 -0.29 21.03 -16.77
C GLY A 527 -0.82 19.99 -17.73
N ILE A 528 -1.06 20.42 -18.98
CA ILE A 528 -1.45 19.53 -20.06
C ILE A 528 -0.24 19.34 -20.97
N LEU A 529 0.27 18.12 -20.99
CA LEU A 529 1.31 17.70 -21.93
C LEU A 529 0.63 17.09 -23.16
N GLU A 530 0.93 17.62 -24.34
CA GLU A 530 0.57 17.05 -25.64
C GLU A 530 1.82 16.58 -26.36
N ILE A 531 1.78 15.38 -26.93
CA ILE A 531 2.78 14.91 -27.89
C ILE A 531 2.10 14.61 -29.23
N ARG A 532 2.81 14.87 -30.34
CA ARG A 532 2.32 14.61 -31.69
C ARG A 532 3.37 13.90 -32.54
N ALA A 533 3.04 12.72 -33.04
CA ALA A 533 3.92 11.95 -33.91
C ALA A 533 3.86 12.52 -35.34
N GLU A 534 4.99 12.93 -35.92
CA GLU A 534 5.01 13.42 -37.31
C GLU A 534 4.77 12.30 -38.33
N THR A 535 5.11 11.07 -37.97
CA THR A 535 4.99 9.88 -38.82
C THR A 535 4.29 8.74 -38.06
N PRO A 536 3.66 7.78 -38.78
CA PRO A 536 3.04 6.62 -38.14
C PRO A 536 4.09 5.67 -37.54
N GLY A 537 3.65 4.84 -36.59
CA GLY A 537 4.47 3.79 -35.98
C GLY A 537 5.05 4.15 -34.60
N LEU A 538 4.66 5.29 -34.01
CA LEU A 538 5.03 5.63 -32.65
C LEU A 538 4.30 4.69 -31.70
N GLN A 539 5.05 3.97 -30.87
CA GLN A 539 4.50 3.13 -29.81
C GLN A 539 4.66 3.86 -28.47
N VAL A 540 3.58 3.96 -27.70
CA VAL A 540 3.59 4.58 -26.36
C VAL A 540 2.97 3.61 -25.36
N TYR A 541 3.66 3.39 -24.24
CA TYR A 541 3.31 2.36 -23.28
C TYR A 541 2.70 2.95 -22.01
N THR A 542 3.43 3.89 -21.39
CA THR A 542 3.08 4.48 -20.10
C THR A 542 3.67 5.88 -19.94
N PHE A 543 3.02 6.72 -19.14
CA PHE A 543 3.63 7.91 -18.54
C PHE A 543 4.07 7.61 -17.11
N THR A 544 5.30 8.01 -16.79
CA THR A 544 5.83 7.94 -15.43
C THR A 544 6.30 9.32 -14.98
N PHE A 545 6.39 9.52 -13.66
CA PHE A 545 6.52 10.85 -13.08
C PHE A 545 7.62 10.91 -12.02
N GLY A 546 8.13 12.13 -11.80
CA GLY A 546 9.11 12.41 -10.75
C GLY A 546 8.81 13.73 -10.03
N SER A 547 9.32 13.82 -8.81
CA SER A 547 9.21 14.97 -7.92
C SER A 547 10.39 15.92 -8.00
#